data_AF-A0A9D5CX58-F1
#
_entry.id   AF-A0A9D5CX58-F1
#
_cell.length_a   1.000
_cell.length_b   1.000
_cell.length_c   1.000
_cell.angle_alpha   90.00
_cell.angle_beta   90.00
_cell.angle_gamma   90.00
#
_symmetry.space_group_name_H-M   'P 1'
#
loop_
_entity.id
_entity.type
_entity.pdbx_description
1 polymer ?
#
loop_
_entity_poly.entity_id
_entity_poly.type
_entity_poly.pdbx_seq_one_letter_code
_entity_poly.pdbx_strand_id
1 'polypeptide(L)'
;MSLAKSAIFSFSEVINSIWLLQQEELKLREKCEDLQKEFMRKRRALDEFTQKYIQKRVASEGADLETGEGPNQNDPVAERKFLVDQVKTRLDNEVEAHQKLCKHIREKSLTSLRTHLPELFRAMSDFAQACSSINVQSCVDSDLAFWPGLWPCSLFQNSYQNLG
;
A
#
# COMPACT_ATOMS: atom_id res chain seq x y z
N MET A 1 -32.89 5.98 -12.37
CA MET A 1 -31.96 5.70 -11.24
C MET A 1 -31.22 7.00 -10.97
N SER A 2 -31.20 7.53 -9.74
CA SER A 2 -30.64 8.88 -9.48
C SER A 2 -29.14 8.95 -9.81
N LEU A 3 -28.70 10.08 -10.38
CA LEU A 3 -27.31 10.31 -10.76
C LEU A 3 -26.35 10.13 -9.57
N ALA A 4 -26.75 10.60 -8.39
CA ALA A 4 -26.02 10.41 -7.13
C ALA A 4 -25.83 8.93 -6.76
N LYS A 5 -26.87 8.09 -6.90
CA LYS A 5 -26.75 6.65 -6.64
C LYS A 5 -25.74 5.98 -7.57
N SER A 6 -25.77 6.35 -8.85
CA SER A 6 -24.83 5.85 -9.85
C SER A 6 -23.39 6.29 -9.57
N ALA A 7 -23.20 7.57 -9.18
CA ALA A 7 -21.90 8.13 -8.85
C ALA A 7 -21.29 7.45 -7.60
N ILE A 8 -22.10 7.20 -6.56
CA ILE A 8 -21.66 6.46 -5.37
C ILE A 8 -21.22 5.04 -5.75
N PHE A 9 -22.02 4.33 -6.56
CA PHE A 9 -21.70 2.96 -6.97
C PHE A 9 -20.42 2.91 -7.82
N SER A 10 -20.27 3.83 -8.79
CA SER A 10 -19.05 3.94 -9.59
C SER A 10 -17.83 4.24 -8.70
N PHE A 11 -17.98 5.14 -7.72
CA PHE A 11 -16.90 5.45 -6.80
C PHE A 11 -16.54 4.27 -5.88
N SER A 12 -17.51 3.44 -5.47
CA SER A 12 -17.20 2.23 -4.70
C SER A 12 -16.35 1.23 -5.52
N GLU A 13 -16.56 1.12 -6.82
CA GLU A 13 -15.71 0.31 -7.70
C GLU A 13 -14.28 0.85 -7.76
N VAL A 14 -14.11 2.19 -7.76
CA VAL A 14 -12.80 2.83 -7.70
C VAL A 14 -12.07 2.50 -6.39
N ILE A 15 -12.76 2.60 -5.25
CA ILE A 15 -12.19 2.25 -3.95
C ILE A 15 -11.83 0.76 -3.89
N ASN A 16 -12.67 -0.12 -4.40
CA ASN A 16 -12.39 -1.55 -4.47
C ASN A 16 -11.15 -1.84 -5.33
N SER A 17 -10.99 -1.14 -6.46
CA SER A 17 -9.78 -1.26 -7.29
C SER A 17 -8.51 -0.82 -6.55
N ILE A 18 -8.57 0.30 -5.81
CA ILE A 18 -7.44 0.77 -4.99
C ILE A 18 -7.11 -0.25 -3.89
N TRP A 19 -8.13 -0.82 -3.25
CA TRP A 19 -7.94 -1.86 -2.24
C TRP A 19 -7.24 -3.09 -2.80
N LEU A 20 -7.66 -3.58 -3.97
CA LEU A 20 -7.04 -4.74 -4.63
C LEU A 20 -5.56 -4.47 -4.95
N LEU A 21 -5.24 -3.28 -5.46
CA LEU A 21 -3.85 -2.87 -5.69
C LEU A 21 -3.04 -2.90 -4.39
N GLN A 22 -3.58 -2.37 -3.30
CA GLN A 22 -2.91 -2.40 -1.98
C GLN A 22 -2.69 -3.82 -1.46
N GLN A 23 -3.61 -4.76 -1.73
CA GLN A 23 -3.43 -6.17 -1.40
C GLN A 23 -2.30 -6.83 -2.20
N GLU A 24 -2.12 -6.44 -3.47
CA GLU A 24 -0.99 -6.91 -4.28
C GLU A 24 0.35 -6.38 -3.75
N GLU A 25 0.41 -5.11 -3.34
CA GLU A 25 1.60 -4.53 -2.69
C GLU A 25 1.97 -5.27 -1.40
N LEU A 26 0.96 -5.56 -0.56
CA LEU A 26 1.16 -6.27 0.70
C LEU A 26 1.76 -7.65 0.49
N LYS A 27 1.22 -8.44 -0.45
CA LYS A 27 1.74 -9.77 -0.78
C LYS A 27 3.19 -9.75 -1.23
N LEU A 28 3.56 -8.75 -2.05
CA LEU A 28 4.93 -8.62 -2.52
C LEU A 28 5.87 -8.16 -1.40
N ARG A 29 5.39 -7.31 -0.49
CA ARG A 29 6.14 -6.91 0.71
C ARG A 29 6.43 -8.11 1.61
N GLU A 30 5.44 -8.94 1.92
CA GLU A 30 5.60 -10.16 2.71
C GLU A 30 6.63 -11.11 2.09
N LYS A 31 6.59 -11.29 0.76
CA LYS A 31 7.58 -12.08 0.02
C LYS A 31 9.01 -11.53 0.18
N CYS A 32 9.18 -10.21 0.14
CA CYS A 32 10.48 -9.57 0.38
C CYS A 32 10.96 -9.82 1.81
N GLU A 33 10.08 -9.69 2.80
CA GLU A 33 10.41 -9.92 4.22
C GLU A 33 10.83 -11.37 4.47
N ASP A 34 10.15 -12.34 3.88
CA ASP A 34 10.48 -13.76 4.04
C ASP A 34 11.80 -14.13 3.35
N LEU A 35 12.04 -13.62 2.15
CA LEU A 35 13.31 -13.83 1.45
C LEU A 35 14.48 -13.13 2.19
N GLN A 36 14.22 -11.99 2.82
CA GLN A 36 15.17 -11.31 3.68
C GLN A 36 15.52 -12.16 4.92
N LYS A 37 14.52 -12.78 5.58
CA LYS A 37 14.76 -13.71 6.70
C LYS A 37 15.60 -14.90 6.24
N GLU A 38 15.32 -15.48 5.08
CA GLU A 38 16.10 -16.58 4.51
C GLU A 38 17.56 -16.17 4.25
N PHE A 39 17.76 -15.04 3.57
CA PHE A 39 19.10 -14.49 3.31
C PHE A 39 19.90 -14.32 4.61
N MET A 40 19.28 -13.72 5.64
CA MET A 40 19.91 -13.49 6.93
C MET A 40 20.30 -14.79 7.65
N ARG A 41 19.50 -15.86 7.50
CA ARG A 41 19.80 -17.19 8.05
C ARG A 41 20.99 -17.83 7.33
N LYS A 42 20.98 -17.83 5.99
CA LYS A 42 22.06 -18.40 5.18
C LYS A 42 23.38 -17.67 5.35
N ARG A 43 23.33 -16.34 5.45
CA ARG A 43 24.51 -15.51 5.73
C ARG A 43 25.15 -15.87 7.09
N ARG A 44 24.34 -15.96 8.16
CA ARG A 44 24.86 -16.38 9.48
C ARG A 44 25.48 -17.78 9.44
N ALA A 45 24.84 -18.74 8.76
CA ALA A 45 25.37 -20.08 8.61
C ALA A 45 26.71 -20.12 7.84
N LEU A 46 26.90 -19.23 6.85
CA LEU A 46 28.17 -19.06 6.15
C LEU A 46 29.25 -18.50 7.08
N ASP A 47 28.92 -17.46 7.87
CA ASP A 47 29.87 -16.83 8.79
C ASP A 47 30.36 -17.84 9.84
N GLU A 48 29.43 -18.58 10.46
CA GLU A 48 29.76 -19.65 11.43
C GLU A 48 30.60 -20.76 10.80
N PHE A 49 30.29 -21.17 9.57
CA PHE A 49 31.07 -22.19 8.87
C PHE A 49 32.48 -21.71 8.57
N THR A 50 32.62 -20.49 8.06
CA THR A 50 33.90 -19.89 7.71
C THR A 50 34.80 -19.78 8.95
N GLN A 51 34.24 -19.34 10.09
CA GLN A 51 34.96 -19.26 11.35
C GLN A 51 35.49 -20.64 11.79
N LYS A 52 34.64 -21.67 11.77
CA LYS A 52 35.03 -23.05 12.12
C LYS A 52 36.07 -23.62 11.15
N TYR A 53 35.94 -23.31 9.87
CA TYR A 53 36.85 -23.77 8.82
C TYR A 53 38.26 -23.19 9.01
N ILE A 54 38.36 -21.88 9.24
CA ILE A 54 39.63 -21.20 9.54
C ILE A 54 40.25 -21.78 10.82
N GLN A 55 39.46 -21.93 11.89
CA GLN A 55 39.96 -22.47 13.16
C GLN A 55 40.52 -23.90 13.01
N LYS A 56 39.87 -24.74 12.20
CA LYS A 56 40.34 -26.10 11.91
C LYS A 56 41.62 -26.11 11.08
N ARG A 57 41.73 -25.23 10.07
CA ARG A 57 42.96 -25.11 9.26
C ARG A 57 44.16 -24.67 10.11
N VAL A 58 43.99 -23.63 10.93
CA VAL A 58 45.03 -23.13 11.84
C VAL A 58 45.47 -24.21 12.84
N ALA A 59 44.53 -25.03 13.35
CA ALA A 59 44.86 -26.13 14.25
C ALA A 59 45.55 -27.32 13.55
N SER A 60 45.32 -27.51 12.24
CA SER A 60 45.92 -28.58 11.44
C SER A 60 47.33 -28.25 10.95
N GLU A 61 47.63 -26.98 10.66
CA GLU A 61 48.97 -26.54 10.21
C GLU A 61 50.02 -26.57 11.35
N GLY A 62 49.60 -26.81 12.60
CA GLY A 62 50.49 -27.08 13.73
C GLY A 62 50.87 -28.55 13.95
N ALA A 63 50.33 -29.48 13.15
CA ALA A 63 50.60 -30.91 13.24
C ALA A 63 50.77 -31.48 11.83
N ASP A 64 52.03 -31.64 11.42
CA ASP A 64 52.50 -32.40 10.26
C ASP A 64 52.47 -31.68 8.89
N LEU A 65 53.64 -31.16 8.53
CA LEU A 65 54.01 -30.73 7.18
C LEU A 65 54.39 -31.98 6.37
N GLU A 66 53.44 -32.69 5.77
CA GLU A 66 53.68 -33.60 4.64
C GLU A 66 52.33 -34.14 4.16
N THR A 67 51.72 -33.55 3.12
CA THR A 67 50.96 -34.27 2.06
C THR A 67 50.28 -33.28 1.11
N GLY A 68 50.91 -33.09 -0.05
CA GLY A 68 50.27 -33.06 -1.38
C GLY A 68 49.10 -32.09 -1.62
N GLU A 69 49.42 -30.86 -1.99
CA GLU A 69 48.47 -29.97 -2.68
C GLU A 69 48.22 -30.45 -4.12
N GLY A 70 47.10 -31.14 -4.33
CA GLY A 70 46.53 -31.38 -5.66
C GLY A 70 45.72 -30.15 -6.13
N PRO A 71 45.84 -29.70 -7.39
CA PRO A 71 45.40 -28.37 -7.84
C PRO A 71 43.89 -28.28 -8.17
N ASN A 72 43.00 -28.92 -7.41
CA ASN A 72 41.58 -28.95 -7.78
C ASN A 72 40.59 -29.06 -6.60
N GLN A 73 40.87 -28.40 -5.47
CA GLN A 73 39.91 -28.32 -4.38
C GLN A 73 39.09 -27.03 -4.49
N ASN A 74 37.86 -27.15 -5.01
CA ASN A 74 36.84 -26.12 -4.86
C ASN A 74 36.78 -25.70 -3.39
N ASP A 75 37.00 -24.42 -3.11
CA ASP A 75 36.93 -23.89 -1.75
C ASP A 75 35.48 -24.03 -1.24
N PRO A 76 35.21 -24.88 -0.23
CA PRO A 76 33.86 -25.08 0.28
C PRO A 76 33.24 -23.80 0.87
N VAL A 77 34.06 -22.79 1.20
CA VAL A 77 33.59 -21.45 1.58
C VAL A 77 33.08 -20.70 0.36
N ALA A 78 33.80 -20.73 -0.76
CA ALA A 78 33.41 -20.08 -2.01
C ALA A 78 32.07 -20.64 -2.55
N GLU A 79 31.86 -21.95 -2.52
CA GLU A 79 30.60 -22.57 -2.98
C GLU A 79 29.42 -22.13 -2.10
N ARG A 80 29.57 -22.14 -0.77
CA ARG A 80 28.52 -21.69 0.14
C ARG A 80 28.23 -20.19 -0.03
N LYS A 81 29.28 -19.39 -0.27
CA LYS A 81 29.15 -17.96 -0.54
C LYS A 81 28.35 -17.71 -1.82
N PHE A 82 28.61 -18.47 -2.89
CA PHE A 82 27.84 -18.40 -4.12
C PHE A 82 26.34 -18.65 -3.88
N LEU A 83 25.97 -19.64 -3.07
CA LEU A 83 24.57 -19.90 -2.72
C LEU A 83 23.93 -18.77 -1.91
N VAL A 84 24.67 -18.13 -1.00
CA VAL A 84 24.20 -16.94 -0.26
C VAL A 84 23.99 -15.76 -1.20
N ASP A 85 24.93 -15.53 -2.12
CA ASP A 85 24.88 -14.44 -3.09
C ASP A 85 23.74 -14.61 -4.10
N GLN A 86 23.40 -15.86 -4.45
CA GLN A 86 22.22 -16.16 -5.27
C GLN A 86 20.92 -15.74 -4.57
N VAL A 87 20.78 -16.03 -3.28
CA VAL A 87 19.60 -15.61 -2.50
C VAL A 87 19.56 -14.10 -2.32
N LYS A 88 20.71 -13.46 -2.10
CA LYS A 88 20.83 -12.00 -2.05
C LYS A 88 20.37 -11.35 -3.36
N THR A 89 20.85 -11.84 -4.49
CA THR A 89 20.48 -11.31 -5.81
C THR A 89 18.98 -11.42 -6.04
N ARG A 90 18.36 -12.55 -5.65
CA ARG A 90 16.89 -12.70 -5.71
C ARG A 90 16.19 -11.69 -4.80
N LEU A 91 16.68 -11.47 -3.58
CA LEU A 91 16.13 -10.48 -2.67
C LEU A 91 16.18 -9.07 -3.26
N ASP A 92 17.32 -8.67 -3.80
CA ASP A 92 17.51 -7.34 -4.39
C ASP A 92 16.52 -7.13 -5.57
N ASN A 93 16.33 -8.14 -6.42
CA ASN A 93 15.36 -8.10 -7.52
C ASN A 93 13.91 -7.97 -7.03
N GLU A 94 13.51 -8.71 -5.99
CA GLU A 94 12.15 -8.62 -5.43
C GLU A 94 11.91 -7.27 -4.75
N VAL A 95 12.91 -6.72 -4.05
CA VAL A 95 12.84 -5.39 -3.44
C VAL A 95 12.70 -4.30 -4.51
N GLU A 96 13.45 -4.41 -5.62
CA GLU A 96 13.30 -3.48 -6.73
C GLU A 96 11.90 -3.56 -7.35
N ALA A 97 11.36 -4.78 -7.53
CA ALA A 97 10.00 -5.00 -8.02
C ALA A 97 8.95 -4.38 -7.08
N HIS A 98 9.12 -4.55 -5.76
CA HIS A 98 8.26 -3.95 -4.74
C HIS A 98 8.27 -2.41 -4.80
N GLN A 99 9.45 -1.81 -4.95
CA GLN A 99 9.56 -0.35 -5.08
C GLN A 99 8.88 0.18 -6.35
N LYS A 100 9.02 -0.53 -7.48
CA LYS A 100 8.33 -0.18 -8.73
C LYS A 100 6.81 -0.28 -8.58
N LEU A 101 6.34 -1.36 -7.96
CA LEU A 101 4.93 -1.59 -7.70
C LEU A 101 4.34 -0.49 -6.78
N CYS A 102 5.06 -0.13 -5.71
CA CYS A 102 4.66 0.96 -4.81
C CYS A 102 4.47 2.30 -5.53
N LYS A 103 5.36 2.63 -6.47
CA LYS A 103 5.24 3.85 -7.28
C LYS A 103 4.02 3.77 -8.19
N HIS A 104 3.87 2.65 -8.91
CA HIS A 104 2.76 2.43 -9.82
C HIS A 104 1.39 2.50 -9.13
N ILE A 105 1.24 1.82 -7.99
CA ILE A 105 -0.01 1.82 -7.22
C ILE A 105 -0.34 3.21 -6.71
N ARG A 106 0.65 3.94 -6.18
CA ARG A 106 0.45 5.32 -5.73
C ARG A 106 -0.05 6.21 -6.87
N GLU A 107 0.59 6.15 -8.02
CA GLU A 107 0.21 6.93 -9.20
C GLU A 107 -1.19 6.56 -9.71
N LYS A 108 -1.47 5.26 -9.83
CA LYS A 108 -2.77 4.75 -10.28
C LYS A 108 -3.89 5.14 -9.34
N SER A 109 -3.68 5.00 -8.03
CA SER A 109 -4.67 5.35 -7.01
C SER A 109 -4.97 6.85 -7.02
N LEU A 110 -3.92 7.68 -7.05
CA LEU A 110 -4.07 9.12 -7.08
C LEU A 110 -4.74 9.60 -8.38
N THR A 111 -4.43 8.99 -9.52
CA THR A 111 -5.09 9.28 -10.80
C THR A 111 -6.57 8.94 -10.73
N SER A 112 -6.94 7.73 -10.30
CA SER A 112 -8.34 7.32 -10.17
C SER A 112 -9.13 8.21 -9.20
N LEU A 113 -8.53 8.62 -8.08
CA LEU A 113 -9.20 9.53 -7.16
C LEU A 113 -9.43 10.91 -7.79
N ARG A 114 -8.42 11.46 -8.48
CA ARG A 114 -8.53 12.77 -9.16
C ARG A 114 -9.59 12.76 -10.26
N THR A 115 -9.79 11.65 -10.96
CA THR A 115 -10.79 11.56 -12.02
C THR A 115 -12.21 11.41 -11.49
N HIS A 116 -12.43 10.60 -10.44
CA HIS A 116 -13.78 10.24 -10.01
C HIS A 116 -14.34 11.10 -8.87
N LEU A 117 -13.49 11.72 -8.03
CA LEU A 117 -13.96 12.60 -6.95
C LEU A 117 -14.78 13.80 -7.45
N PRO A 118 -14.38 14.53 -8.53
CA PRO A 118 -15.17 15.67 -9.00
C PRO A 118 -16.58 15.30 -9.42
N GLU A 119 -16.74 14.16 -10.10
CA GLU A 119 -18.05 13.68 -10.54
C GLU A 119 -18.93 13.27 -9.35
N LEU A 120 -18.35 12.58 -8.37
CA LEU A 120 -19.05 12.21 -7.14
C LEU A 120 -19.56 13.44 -6.40
N PHE A 121 -18.68 14.42 -6.17
CA PHE A 121 -19.07 15.64 -5.45
C PHE A 121 -20.15 16.42 -6.20
N ARG A 122 -20.03 16.57 -7.53
CA ARG A 122 -21.06 17.22 -8.34
C ARG A 122 -22.41 16.51 -8.20
N ALA A 123 -22.45 15.19 -8.39
CA ALA A 123 -23.70 14.44 -8.31
C ALA A 123 -24.36 14.52 -6.92
N MET A 124 -23.55 14.55 -5.86
CA MET A 124 -24.02 14.72 -4.49
C MET A 124 -24.52 16.13 -4.20
N SER A 125 -23.82 17.16 -4.69
CA SER A 125 -24.23 18.56 -4.60
C SER A 125 -25.55 18.80 -5.32
N ASP A 126 -25.70 18.30 -6.56
CA ASP A 126 -26.93 18.41 -7.34
C ASP A 126 -28.11 17.73 -6.61
N PHE A 127 -27.86 16.56 -6.01
CA PHE A 127 -28.86 15.86 -5.22
C PHE A 127 -29.27 16.66 -3.98
N ALA A 128 -28.30 17.19 -3.21
CA ALA A 128 -28.58 18.01 -2.04
C ALA A 128 -29.36 19.29 -2.41
N GLN A 129 -29.00 19.93 -3.51
CA GLN A 129 -29.70 21.11 -4.01
C GLN A 129 -31.14 20.78 -4.40
N ALA A 130 -31.36 19.67 -5.11
CA ALA A 130 -32.71 19.21 -5.47
C ALA A 130 -33.56 18.91 -4.21
N CYS A 131 -32.97 18.30 -3.18
CA CYS A 131 -33.67 18.10 -1.91
C CYS A 131 -34.02 19.43 -1.23
N SER A 132 -33.12 20.42 -1.29
CA SER A 132 -33.37 21.74 -0.69
C SER A 132 -34.47 22.51 -1.42
N SER A 133 -34.52 22.47 -2.76
CA SER A 133 -35.52 23.19 -3.55
C SER A 133 -36.92 22.58 -3.42
N ILE A 134 -37.03 21.26 -3.26
CA ILE A 134 -38.30 20.57 -2.96
C ILE A 134 -38.87 21.05 -1.61
N ASN A 135 -38.01 21.18 -0.59
CA ASN A 135 -38.43 21.68 0.73
C ASN A 135 -38.82 23.17 0.72
N VAL A 136 -38.26 23.97 -0.19
CA VAL A 136 -38.66 25.37 -0.40
C VAL A 136 -40.01 25.43 -1.13
N GLN A 137 -40.24 24.61 -2.16
CA GLN A 137 -41.51 24.62 -2.90
C GLN A 137 -42.72 24.25 -2.01
N SER A 138 -42.57 23.27 -1.11
CA SER A 138 -43.62 22.99 -0.11
C SER A 138 -43.90 24.15 0.85
N CYS A 139 -42.93 25.04 1.07
CA CYS A 139 -43.13 26.27 1.84
C CYS A 139 -43.83 27.38 1.04
N VAL A 140 -43.60 27.48 -0.28
CA VAL A 140 -44.26 28.49 -1.13
C VAL A 140 -45.70 28.10 -1.48
N ASP A 141 -45.99 26.80 -1.59
CA ASP A 141 -47.35 26.31 -1.82
C ASP A 141 -48.22 26.36 -0.54
N SER A 142 -47.61 26.61 0.62
CA SER A 142 -48.27 26.71 1.94
C SER A 142 -48.52 28.15 2.38
N ASP A 143 -48.90 29.05 1.45
CA ASP A 143 -49.61 30.30 1.77
C ASP A 143 -51.07 30.05 2.24
N LEU A 144 -51.43 28.80 2.52
CA LEU A 144 -52.64 28.43 3.25
C LEU A 144 -52.28 27.92 4.65
N ALA A 145 -52.48 28.81 5.61
CA ALA A 145 -52.63 28.58 7.05
C ALA A 145 -51.34 28.41 7.88
N PHE A 146 -50.79 29.57 8.27
CA PHE A 146 -50.42 29.92 9.66
C PHE A 146 -50.64 28.80 10.69
N TRP A 147 -49.61 27.97 10.92
CA TRP A 147 -49.54 27.12 12.10
C TRP A 147 -48.92 27.94 13.25
N PRO A 148 -49.65 28.22 14.34
CA PRO A 148 -49.10 28.92 15.48
C PRO A 148 -48.22 27.95 16.28
N GLY A 149 -46.90 28.05 16.14
CA GLY A 149 -45.97 27.30 17.00
C GLY A 149 -44.57 27.00 16.47
N LEU A 150 -44.24 27.30 15.21
CA LEU A 150 -42.89 27.09 14.68
C LEU A 150 -42.24 28.43 14.33
N TRP A 151 -41.01 28.61 14.81
CA TRP A 151 -40.23 29.84 14.74
C TRP A 151 -40.27 30.49 13.34
N PRO A 152 -40.37 31.83 13.27
CA PRO A 152 -40.35 32.53 11.99
C PRO A 152 -38.99 32.36 11.28
N CYS A 153 -39.05 32.13 9.96
CA CYS A 153 -37.90 31.94 9.06
C CYS A 153 -36.83 33.04 9.16
N SER A 154 -37.16 34.21 9.71
CA SER A 154 -36.21 35.32 9.94
C SER A 154 -35.07 34.98 10.90
N LEU A 155 -35.19 33.93 11.73
CA LEU A 155 -34.12 33.50 12.63
C LEU A 155 -33.08 32.58 11.96
N PHE A 156 -33.43 31.88 10.88
CA PHE A 156 -32.46 31.01 10.19
C PHE A 156 -31.48 31.83 9.32
N GLN A 157 -31.91 32.99 8.85
CA GLN A 157 -31.09 33.87 8.00
C GLN A 157 -30.00 34.61 8.79
N ASN A 158 -30.20 34.85 10.09
CA ASN A 158 -29.22 35.50 10.96
C ASN A 158 -28.05 34.60 11.38
N SER A 159 -28.27 33.28 11.41
CA SER A 159 -27.23 32.31 11.79
C SER A 159 -26.17 32.11 10.69
N TYR A 160 -26.55 32.30 9.42
CA TYR A 160 -25.61 32.22 8.29
C TYR A 160 -24.81 33.51 8.05
N GLN A 161 -25.25 34.66 8.58
CA GLN A 161 -24.52 35.93 8.45
C GLN A 161 -23.51 36.19 9.60
N ASN A 162 -23.50 35.40 10.67
CA ASN A 162 -22.60 35.57 11.81
C ASN A 162 -21.50 34.50 11.92
N LEU A 163 -21.21 33.78 10.85
CA LEU A 163 -20.06 32.85 10.73
C LEU A 163 -19.03 33.38 9.72
N GLY A 164 -18.77 34.69 9.78
CA GLY A 164 -17.62 35.36 9.17
C GLY A 164 -16.61 35.76 10.23
#